data_AF-A0A6B3STD8-F1
#
_entry.id   AF-A0A6B3STD8-F1
#
_cell.length_a   1.000
_cell.length_b   1.000
_cell.length_c   1.000
_cell.angle_alpha   90.00
_cell.angle_beta   90.00
_cell.angle_gamma   90.00
#
_symmetry.space_group_name_H-M   'P 1'
#
loop_
_entity.id
_entity.type
_entity.pdbx_description
1 polymer ?
#
loop_
_entity_poly.entity_id
_entity_poly.type
_entity_poly.pdbx_seq_one_letter_code
_entity_poly.pdbx_strand_id
1 'polypeptide(L)'
;MFIHVACEIVLLSACLAASLVCWKRRDALAAIGFALIGIASALGALEYAGLAGLGEPHRFASRLSGKISLFLVALDALRVPGSWLLAALALAAFPFLPPFVSLAVNIVALAGIVWGGRRHALWSSLAGAVLFALAGLLIGTKGEWHGFARLDLYHLAIAAAVACWAAGSLRRGRT
;
A
#
# COMPACT_ATOMS: atom_id res chain seq x y z
N MET A 1 -3.24 -4.00 -22.61
CA MET A 1 -4.54 -4.21 -21.93
C MET A 1 -4.48 -5.39 -20.96
N PHE A 2 -4.28 -6.64 -21.41
CA PHE A 2 -4.27 -7.81 -20.52
C PHE A 2 -3.23 -7.72 -19.37
N ILE A 3 -2.03 -7.21 -19.65
CA ILE A 3 -0.95 -7.09 -18.67
C ILE A 3 -1.34 -6.15 -17.50
N HIS A 4 -1.93 -4.98 -17.78
CA HIS A 4 -2.37 -4.03 -16.75
C HIS A 4 -3.40 -4.66 -15.80
N VAL A 5 -4.38 -5.38 -16.36
CA VAL A 5 -5.41 -6.09 -15.58
C VAL A 5 -4.76 -7.16 -14.70
N ALA A 6 -3.82 -7.94 -15.24
CA ALA A 6 -3.11 -8.96 -14.48
C ALA A 6 -2.31 -8.37 -13.32
N CYS A 7 -1.58 -7.28 -13.53
CA CYS A 7 -0.81 -6.61 -12.48
C CYS A 7 -1.70 -6.09 -11.35
N GLU A 8 -2.86 -5.51 -11.69
CA GLU A 8 -3.84 -5.08 -10.69
C GLU A 8 -4.45 -6.26 -9.93
N ILE A 9 -4.79 -7.36 -10.61
CA ILE A 9 -5.29 -8.57 -9.92
C ILE A 9 -4.25 -9.12 -8.94
N VAL A 10 -2.97 -9.12 -9.32
CA VAL A 10 -1.86 -9.54 -8.44
C VAL A 10 -1.76 -8.62 -7.23
N LEU A 11 -1.81 -7.30 -7.42
CA LEU A 11 -1.79 -6.32 -6.33
C LEU A 11 -3.00 -6.48 -5.40
N LEU A 12 -4.22 -6.57 -5.95
CA LEU A 12 -5.45 -6.85 -5.21
C LEU A 12 -5.31 -8.11 -4.36
N SER A 13 -4.81 -9.20 -4.94
CA SER A 13 -4.63 -10.48 -4.24
C SER A 13 -3.66 -10.36 -3.07
N ALA A 14 -2.52 -9.69 -3.28
CA ALA A 14 -1.55 -9.42 -2.22
C ALA A 14 -2.17 -8.58 -1.09
N CYS A 15 -2.91 -7.53 -1.43
CA CYS A 15 -3.58 -6.65 -0.48
C CYS A 15 -4.69 -7.35 0.31
N LEU A 16 -5.51 -8.19 -0.34
CA LEU A 16 -6.53 -8.98 0.34
C LEU A 16 -5.89 -9.96 1.32
N ALA A 17 -4.85 -10.69 0.89
CA ALA A 17 -4.14 -11.61 1.77
C ALA A 17 -3.54 -10.88 2.99
N ALA A 18 -2.86 -9.74 2.77
CA ALA A 18 -2.30 -8.94 3.84
C ALA A 18 -3.38 -8.40 4.79
N SER A 19 -4.49 -7.88 4.24
CA SER A 19 -5.62 -7.35 5.03
C SER A 19 -6.24 -8.43 5.91
N LEU A 20 -6.44 -9.64 5.38
CA LEU A 20 -6.96 -10.78 6.14
C LEU A 20 -6.01 -11.22 7.25
N VAL A 21 -4.70 -11.23 7.00
CA VAL A 21 -3.69 -11.54 8.02
C VAL A 21 -3.72 -10.51 9.14
N CYS A 22 -3.76 -9.21 8.81
CA CYS A 22 -3.86 -8.12 9.77
C CYS A 22 -5.15 -8.23 10.61
N TRP A 23 -6.28 -8.49 9.96
CA TRP A 23 -7.57 -8.63 10.61
C TRP A 23 -7.57 -9.74 11.66
N LYS A 24 -7.05 -10.93 11.30
CA LYS A 24 -6.91 -12.07 12.23
C LYS A 24 -6.01 -11.74 13.42
N ARG A 25 -5.02 -10.86 13.24
CA ARG A 25 -4.09 -10.42 14.29
C ARG A 25 -4.57 -9.21 15.09
N ARG A 26 -5.78 -8.70 14.82
CA ARG A 26 -6.34 -7.47 15.41
C ARG A 26 -5.54 -6.20 15.10
N ASP A 27 -4.72 -6.23 14.05
CA ASP A 27 -4.03 -5.07 13.49
C ASP A 27 -5.01 -4.35 12.52
N ALA A 28 -6.06 -3.73 13.08
CA ALA A 28 -7.23 -3.26 12.33
C ALA A 28 -6.91 -2.11 11.35
N LEU A 29 -6.06 -1.16 11.72
CA LEU A 29 -5.69 -0.05 10.85
C LEU A 29 -4.81 -0.51 9.69
N ALA A 30 -3.90 -1.45 9.92
CA ALA A 30 -3.14 -2.09 8.87
C ALA A 30 -4.06 -2.87 7.92
N ALA A 31 -5.06 -3.58 8.44
CA ALA A 31 -6.06 -4.26 7.62
C ALA A 31 -6.80 -3.28 6.70
N ILE A 32 -7.24 -2.14 7.24
CA ILE A 32 -7.89 -1.06 6.48
C ILE A 32 -6.93 -0.45 5.46
N GLY A 33 -5.68 -0.18 5.84
CA GLY A 33 -4.65 0.38 4.96
C GLY A 33 -4.43 -0.49 3.72
N PHE A 34 -4.29 -1.81 3.89
CA PHE A 34 -4.18 -2.75 2.77
C PHE A 34 -5.49 -2.88 1.98
N ALA A 35 -6.65 -2.86 2.64
CA ALA A 35 -7.93 -2.91 1.95
C ALA A 35 -8.14 -1.70 1.02
N LEU A 36 -7.71 -0.50 1.44
CA LEU A 36 -7.76 0.70 0.60
C LEU A 36 -6.90 0.57 -0.67
N ILE A 37 -5.70 0.00 -0.56
CA ILE A 37 -4.85 -0.30 -1.74
C ILE A 37 -5.56 -1.31 -2.64
N GLY A 38 -6.12 -2.36 -2.04
CA GLY A 38 -6.88 -3.39 -2.77
C GLY A 38 -8.09 -2.82 -3.51
N ILE A 39 -8.86 -1.92 -2.90
CA ILE A 39 -10.01 -1.26 -3.56
C ILE A 39 -9.55 -0.41 -4.75
N ALA A 40 -8.48 0.38 -4.59
CA ALA A 40 -7.93 1.17 -5.69
C ALA A 40 -7.50 0.27 -6.86
N SER A 41 -6.87 -0.86 -6.54
CA SER A 41 -6.42 -1.85 -7.51
C SER A 41 -7.57 -2.60 -8.19
N ALA A 42 -8.62 -2.96 -7.46
CA ALA A 42 -9.82 -3.57 -8.03
C ALA A 42 -10.51 -2.62 -9.04
N LEU A 43 -10.62 -1.33 -8.69
CA LEU A 43 -11.15 -0.31 -9.61
C LEU A 43 -10.25 -0.15 -10.85
N GLY A 44 -8.92 -0.20 -10.67
CA GLY A 44 -7.95 -0.15 -11.77
C GLY A 44 -8.07 -1.34 -12.70
N ALA A 45 -8.18 -2.56 -12.15
CA ALA A 45 -8.39 -3.77 -12.94
C ALA A 45 -9.65 -3.69 -13.81
N LEU A 46 -10.76 -3.19 -13.25
CA LEU A 46 -12.02 -3.03 -13.97
C LEU A 46 -11.94 -1.90 -15.03
N GLU A 47 -11.29 -0.77 -14.73
CA GLU A 47 -11.05 0.31 -15.69
C GLU A 47 -10.20 -0.20 -16.87
N TYR A 48 -9.08 -0.87 -16.61
CA TYR A 48 -8.21 -1.43 -17.65
C TYR A 48 -8.84 -2.60 -18.42
N ALA A 49 -9.84 -3.27 -17.85
CA ALA A 49 -10.66 -4.25 -18.55
C ALA A 49 -11.71 -3.62 -19.48
N GLY A 50 -11.83 -2.30 -19.49
CA GLY A 50 -12.70 -1.54 -20.40
C GLY A 50 -14.05 -1.16 -19.81
N LEU A 51 -14.26 -1.31 -18.49
CA LEU A 51 -15.50 -0.88 -17.85
C LEU A 51 -15.57 0.64 -17.77
N ALA A 52 -16.50 1.23 -18.53
CA ALA A 52 -16.66 2.68 -18.61
C ALA A 52 -17.07 3.31 -17.28
N GLY A 53 -16.67 4.56 -17.06
CA GLY A 53 -17.06 5.35 -15.87
C GLY A 53 -16.22 5.10 -14.61
N LEU A 54 -15.26 4.17 -14.64
CA LEU A 54 -14.42 3.87 -13.46
C LEU A 54 -13.17 4.74 -13.30
N GLY A 55 -12.80 5.53 -14.31
CA GLY A 55 -11.56 6.32 -14.25
C GLY A 55 -11.52 7.37 -13.14
N GLU A 56 -12.61 8.08 -12.87
CA GLU A 56 -12.67 9.01 -11.74
C GLU A 56 -12.66 8.28 -10.38
N PRO A 57 -13.52 7.25 -10.15
CA PRO A 57 -13.45 6.41 -8.96
C PRO A 57 -12.05 5.82 -8.70
N HIS A 58 -11.41 5.23 -9.71
CA HIS A 58 -10.07 4.65 -9.58
C HIS A 58 -9.03 5.73 -9.22
N ARG A 59 -9.04 6.89 -9.89
CA ARG A 59 -8.13 8.00 -9.56
C ARG A 59 -8.35 8.52 -8.14
N PHE A 60 -9.60 8.64 -7.70
CA PHE A 60 -9.91 9.06 -6.34
C PHE A 60 -9.40 8.04 -5.31
N ALA A 61 -9.73 6.75 -5.50
CA ALA A 61 -9.30 5.67 -4.61
C ALA A 61 -7.77 5.56 -4.53
N SER A 62 -7.09 5.64 -5.68
CA SER A 62 -5.62 5.60 -5.77
C SER A 62 -4.97 6.78 -5.04
N ARG A 63 -5.51 7.99 -5.18
CA ARG A 63 -5.03 9.17 -4.44
C ARG A 63 -5.27 9.02 -2.95
N LEU A 64 -6.45 8.58 -2.54
CA LEU A 64 -6.79 8.38 -1.14
C LEU A 64 -5.86 7.35 -0.48
N SER A 65 -5.73 6.19 -1.12
CA SER A 65 -4.85 5.12 -0.66
C SER A 65 -3.39 5.58 -0.61
N GLY A 66 -2.88 6.24 -1.66
CA GLY A 66 -1.51 6.71 -1.73
C GLY A 66 -1.10 7.71 -0.64
N LYS A 67 -2.06 8.42 -0.02
CA LYS A 67 -1.79 9.33 1.10
C LYS A 67 -1.95 8.68 2.47
N ILE A 68 -2.88 7.74 2.62
CA ILE A 68 -3.33 7.28 3.95
C ILE A 68 -2.89 5.85 4.26
N SER A 69 -2.86 4.95 3.27
CA SER A 69 -2.70 3.51 3.53
C SER A 69 -1.44 3.16 4.30
N LEU A 70 -0.26 3.69 3.90
CA LEU A 70 1.00 3.42 4.59
C LEU A 70 1.01 3.99 6.01
N PHE A 71 0.42 5.17 6.21
CA PHE A 71 0.28 5.77 7.52
C PHE A 71 -0.53 4.87 8.47
N LEU A 72 -1.66 4.34 8.02
CA LEU A 72 -2.47 3.41 8.82
C LEU A 72 -1.70 2.12 9.17
N VAL A 73 -0.98 1.56 8.21
CA VAL A 73 -0.14 0.37 8.44
C VAL A 73 0.97 0.67 9.47
N ALA A 74 1.56 1.86 9.41
CA ALA A 74 2.61 2.27 10.34
C ALA A 74 2.10 2.47 11.77
N LEU A 75 0.89 3.02 11.95
CA LEU A 75 0.29 3.20 13.28
C LEU A 75 0.16 1.89 14.05
N ASP A 76 -0.30 0.82 13.39
CA ASP A 76 -0.38 -0.52 14.00
C ASP A 76 1.01 -1.13 14.18
N ALA A 77 1.91 -0.98 13.19
CA ALA A 77 3.27 -1.51 13.29
C ALA A 77 4.03 -0.95 14.51
N LEU A 78 3.80 0.32 14.84
CA LEU A 78 4.39 1.03 15.97
C LEU A 78 3.59 0.91 17.28
N ARG A 79 2.38 0.33 17.25
CA ARG A 79 1.46 0.24 18.40
C ARG A 79 1.19 1.60 19.06
N VAL A 80 0.91 2.61 18.26
CA VAL A 80 0.70 4.00 18.74
C VAL A 80 -0.60 4.08 19.57
N PRO A 81 -0.56 4.60 20.81
CA PRO A 81 -1.79 4.84 21.58
C PRO A 81 -2.65 5.91 20.90
N GLY A 82 -3.96 5.72 20.88
CA GLY A 82 -4.89 6.65 20.20
C GLY A 82 -4.80 6.60 18.67
N SER A 83 -4.29 5.52 18.09
CA SER A 83 -4.11 5.33 16.64
C SER A 83 -5.40 5.57 15.83
N TRP A 84 -6.58 5.23 16.35
CA TRP A 84 -7.86 5.52 15.71
C TRP A 84 -8.16 7.02 15.58
N LEU A 85 -7.83 7.82 16.59
CA LEU A 85 -7.98 9.28 16.52
C LEU A 85 -7.02 9.85 15.48
N LEU A 86 -5.76 9.39 15.46
CA LEU A 86 -4.79 9.80 14.46
C LEU A 86 -5.21 9.41 13.04
N ALA A 87 -5.78 8.22 12.86
CA ALA A 87 -6.34 7.77 11.58
C ALA A 87 -7.49 8.67 11.12
N ALA A 88 -8.41 9.01 12.03
CA ALA A 88 -9.52 9.92 11.73
C ALA A 88 -9.03 11.33 11.37
N LEU A 89 -8.05 11.87 12.10
CA LEU A 89 -7.44 13.17 11.81
C LEU A 89 -6.70 13.16 10.47
N ALA A 90 -5.97 12.10 10.14
CA ALA A 90 -5.30 11.96 8.85
C ALA A 90 -6.30 11.91 7.69
N LEU A 91 -7.42 11.20 7.87
CA LEU A 91 -8.51 11.16 6.88
C LEU A 91 -9.16 12.54 6.71
N ALA A 92 -9.39 13.28 7.81
CA ALA A 92 -9.92 14.64 7.74
C ALA A 92 -8.94 15.64 7.09
N ALA A 93 -7.64 15.46 7.30
CA ALA A 93 -6.58 16.32 6.74
C ALA A 93 -6.29 16.03 5.26
N PHE A 94 -6.73 14.89 4.72
CA PHE A 94 -6.46 14.43 3.35
C PHE A 94 -6.65 15.49 2.25
N PRO A 95 -7.75 16.27 2.22
CA PRO A 95 -7.98 17.25 1.15
C PRO A 95 -6.96 18.40 1.17
N PHE A 96 -6.40 18.68 2.35
CA PHE A 96 -5.54 19.84 2.60
C PHE A 96 -4.05 19.52 2.56
N LEU A 97 -3.69 18.23 2.54
CA LEU A 97 -2.30 17.78 2.55
C LEU A 97 -1.61 18.05 1.21
N PRO A 98 -0.59 18.95 1.17
CA PRO A 98 0.18 19.18 -0.03
C PRO A 98 1.05 17.96 -0.38
N PRO A 99 1.42 17.77 -1.66
CA PRO A 99 2.11 16.55 -2.11
C PRO A 99 3.40 16.22 -1.35
N PHE A 100 4.21 17.23 -1.03
CA PHE A 100 5.47 17.04 -0.31
C PHE A 100 5.26 16.53 1.13
N VAL A 101 4.18 16.96 1.80
CA VAL A 101 3.84 16.45 3.14
C VAL A 101 3.39 15.01 3.05
N SER A 102 2.59 14.64 2.04
CA SER A 102 2.21 13.25 1.83
C SER A 102 3.42 12.34 1.59
N LEU A 103 4.42 12.82 0.84
CA LEU A 103 5.67 12.09 0.64
C LEU A 103 6.43 11.92 1.97
N ALA A 104 6.57 12.99 2.76
CA ALA A 104 7.24 12.94 4.06
C ALA A 104 6.53 11.96 5.02
N VAL A 105 5.20 11.99 5.07
CA VAL A 105 4.38 11.05 5.85
C VAL A 105 4.62 9.62 5.41
N ASN A 106 4.66 9.34 4.10
CA ASN A 106 4.95 8.01 3.59
C ASN A 106 6.37 7.53 3.96
N ILE A 107 7.38 8.40 3.90
CA ILE A 107 8.75 8.06 4.31
C ILE A 107 8.80 7.72 5.81
N VAL A 108 8.18 8.55 6.66
CA VAL A 108 8.10 8.31 8.10
C VAL A 108 7.32 7.03 8.40
N ALA A 109 6.23 6.77 7.67
CA ALA A 109 5.45 5.55 7.80
C ALA A 109 6.27 4.30 7.45
N LEU A 110 7.04 4.32 6.36
CA LEU A 110 7.92 3.23 5.97
C LEU A 110 9.01 2.98 7.03
N ALA A 111 9.62 4.04 7.57
CA ALA A 111 10.57 3.92 8.68
C ALA A 111 9.91 3.30 9.92
N GLY A 112 8.67 3.71 10.24
CA GLY A 112 7.86 3.15 11.31
C GLY A 112 7.56 1.66 11.13
N ILE A 113 7.20 1.25 9.92
CA ILE A 113 6.97 -0.15 9.56
C ILE A 113 8.23 -0.99 9.75
N VAL A 114 9.38 -0.50 9.27
CA VAL A 114 10.69 -1.18 9.46
C VAL A 114 11.02 -1.28 10.95
N TRP A 115 10.83 -0.20 11.70
CA TRP A 115 11.09 -0.16 13.13
C TRP A 115 10.23 -1.15 13.91
N GLY A 116 8.92 -1.17 13.63
CA GLY A 116 7.97 -2.11 14.22
C GLY A 116 8.30 -3.58 13.89
N GLY A 117 8.89 -3.83 12.73
CA GLY A 117 9.33 -5.15 12.27
C GLY A 117 10.64 -5.66 12.88
N ARG A 118 11.44 -4.82 13.55
CA ARG A 118 12.82 -5.15 13.99
C ARG A 118 12.95 -6.44 14.78
N ARG A 119 11.94 -6.78 15.60
CA ARG A 119 12.01 -7.94 16.51
C ARG A 119 11.77 -9.30 15.84
N HIS A 120 11.04 -9.36 14.72
CA HIS A 120 10.60 -10.66 14.16
C HIS A 120 10.67 -10.75 12.63
N ALA A 121 10.86 -9.63 11.92
CA ALA A 121 10.70 -9.56 10.48
C ALA A 121 11.53 -8.46 9.81
N LEU A 122 12.66 -8.04 10.41
CA LEU A 122 13.44 -6.88 9.96
C LEU A 122 13.73 -6.90 8.45
N TRP A 123 14.29 -8.00 7.94
CA TRP A 123 14.65 -8.12 6.52
C TRP A 123 13.43 -8.04 5.60
N SER A 124 12.32 -8.65 5.99
CA SER A 124 11.06 -8.61 5.22
C SER A 124 10.44 -7.21 5.23
N SER A 125 10.45 -6.52 6.37
CA SER A 125 9.96 -5.14 6.47
C SER A 125 10.86 -4.17 5.72
N LEU A 126 12.18 -4.36 5.75
CA LEU A 126 13.13 -3.55 5.01
C LEU A 126 12.97 -3.75 3.49
N ALA A 127 12.88 -5.00 3.03
CA ALA A 127 12.62 -5.31 1.63
C ALA A 127 11.31 -4.68 1.14
N GLY A 128 10.24 -4.81 1.94
CA GLY A 128 8.96 -4.17 1.63
C GLY A 128 9.07 -2.64 1.55
N ALA A 129 9.80 -2.02 2.47
CA ALA A 129 9.98 -0.57 2.46
C ALA A 129 10.78 -0.07 1.25
N VAL A 130 11.85 -0.79 0.87
CA VAL A 130 12.64 -0.48 -0.32
C VAL A 130 11.77 -0.62 -1.58
N LEU A 131 10.99 -1.69 -1.70
CA LEU A 131 10.10 -1.90 -2.85
C LEU A 131 9.02 -0.82 -2.95
N PHE A 132 8.43 -0.38 -1.84
CA PHE A 132 7.50 0.76 -1.83
C PHE A 132 8.15 2.06 -2.28
N ALA A 133 9.37 2.35 -1.81
CA ALA A 133 10.11 3.53 -2.23
C ALA A 133 10.43 3.50 -3.72
N LEU A 134 10.88 2.35 -4.24
CA LEU A 134 11.13 2.14 -5.67
C LEU A 134 9.84 2.30 -6.51
N ALA A 135 8.71 1.79 -6.02
CA ALA A 135 7.42 2.02 -6.67
C ALA A 135 7.09 3.52 -6.80
N GLY A 136 7.33 4.31 -5.74
CA GLY A 136 7.17 5.76 -5.78
C GLY A 136 8.01 6.47 -6.86
N LEU A 137 9.21 5.96 -7.13
CA LEU A 137 10.07 6.47 -8.22
C LEU A 137 9.53 6.11 -9.61
N LEU A 138 8.90 4.94 -9.75
CA LEU A 138 8.34 4.48 -11.03
C LEU A 138 7.12 5.30 -11.46
N ILE A 139 6.20 5.60 -10.55
CA ILE A 139 4.95 6.29 -10.91
C ILE A 139 5.15 7.77 -11.31
N GLY A 140 6.25 8.39 -10.88
CA GLY A 140 6.61 9.77 -11.27
C GLY A 140 7.10 9.89 -12.72
N THR A 141 7.24 8.78 -13.44
CA THR A 141 7.86 8.75 -14.77
C THR A 141 6.95 8.07 -15.79
N LYS A 142 6.81 8.69 -16.97
CA LYS A 142 6.03 8.13 -18.08
C LYS A 142 6.90 7.22 -18.96
N GLY A 143 6.25 6.30 -19.66
CA GLY A 143 6.85 5.46 -20.69
C GLY A 143 7.03 4.01 -20.27
N GLU A 144 7.90 3.33 -20.99
CA GLU A 144 8.20 1.91 -20.82
C GLU A 144 9.62 1.71 -20.28
N TRP A 145 9.86 0.56 -19.66
CA TRP A 145 11.18 0.11 -19.25
C TRP A 145 11.33 -1.36 -19.61
N HIS A 146 12.29 -1.69 -20.47
CA HIS A 146 12.53 -3.04 -20.99
C HIS A 146 11.26 -3.73 -21.54
N GLY A 147 10.41 -2.99 -22.26
CA GLY A 147 9.18 -3.51 -22.87
C GLY A 147 7.99 -3.66 -21.91
N PHE A 148 8.13 -3.27 -20.65
CA PHE A 148 7.01 -3.19 -19.69
C PHE A 148 6.61 -1.74 -19.45
N ALA A 149 5.31 -1.47 -19.37
CA ALA A 149 4.85 -0.16 -18.95
C ALA A 149 5.31 0.11 -17.50
N ARG A 150 5.85 1.30 -17.23
CA ARG A 150 6.29 1.66 -15.87
C ARG A 150 5.17 1.59 -14.84
N LEU A 151 3.93 1.79 -15.29
CA LEU A 151 2.73 1.60 -14.49
C LEU A 151 2.55 0.14 -14.02
N ASP A 152 2.89 -0.84 -14.86
CA ASP A 152 2.81 -2.25 -14.49
C ASP A 152 3.90 -2.62 -13.48
N LEU A 153 5.12 -2.14 -13.71
CA LEU A 153 6.22 -2.30 -12.78
C LEU A 153 5.92 -1.66 -11.43
N TYR A 154 5.21 -0.52 -11.42
CA TYR A 154 4.72 0.12 -10.20
C TYR A 154 3.76 -0.80 -9.42
N HIS A 155 2.72 -1.33 -10.05
CA HIS A 155 1.75 -2.23 -9.38
C HIS A 155 2.43 -3.51 -8.87
N LEU A 156 3.32 -4.10 -9.67
CA LEU A 156 4.08 -5.28 -9.27
C LEU A 156 5.04 -5.00 -8.10
N ALA A 157 5.70 -3.83 -8.09
CA ALA A 157 6.56 -3.43 -6.98
C ALA A 157 5.78 -3.25 -5.69
N ILE A 158 4.59 -2.63 -5.73
CA ILE A 158 3.70 -2.55 -4.56
C ILE A 158 3.23 -3.94 -4.13
N ALA A 159 2.80 -4.79 -5.07
CA ALA A 159 2.35 -6.13 -4.74
C ALA A 159 3.45 -6.95 -4.04
N ALA A 160 4.68 -6.88 -4.55
CA ALA A 160 5.85 -7.50 -3.92
C ALA A 160 6.14 -6.89 -2.53
N ALA A 161 6.03 -5.57 -2.39
CA ALA A 161 6.21 -4.89 -1.10
C ALA A 161 5.21 -5.37 -0.05
N VAL A 162 3.93 -5.46 -0.43
CA VAL A 162 2.83 -5.99 0.41
C VAL A 162 3.08 -7.45 0.76
N ALA A 163 3.52 -8.27 -0.19
CA ALA A 163 3.85 -9.67 0.05
C ALA A 163 5.03 -9.83 1.03
N CYS A 164 6.09 -9.04 0.90
CA CYS A 164 7.21 -9.01 1.85
C CYS A 164 6.71 -8.68 3.26
N TRP A 165 5.84 -7.68 3.39
CA TRP A 165 5.25 -7.33 4.67
C TRP A 165 4.41 -8.47 5.25
N ALA A 166 3.50 -9.05 4.46
CA ALA A 166 2.63 -10.14 4.90
C ALA A 166 3.44 -11.38 5.34
N ALA A 167 4.48 -11.75 4.59
CA ALA A 167 5.38 -12.85 4.94
C ALA A 167 6.12 -12.59 6.27
N GLY A 168 6.59 -11.37 6.49
CA GLY A 168 7.18 -10.97 7.77
C GLY A 168 6.18 -11.04 8.93
N SER A 169 4.95 -10.60 8.69
CA SER A 169 3.85 -10.63 9.67
C SER A 169 3.39 -12.04 10.04
N LEU A 170 3.46 -13.01 9.13
CA LEU A 170 3.18 -14.42 9.41
C LEU A 170 4.20 -15.05 10.35
N ARG A 171 5.47 -14.62 10.31
CA ARG A 171 6.52 -15.12 11.21
C ARG A 171 6.32 -14.66 12.66
N ARG A 172 5.68 -13.51 12.86
CA ARG A 172 5.40 -12.91 14.17
C ARG A 172 4.37 -13.68 15.01
N GLY A 173 3.49 -14.46 14.37
CA GLY A 173 2.45 -15.24 15.04
C GLY A 173 2.86 -16.67 15.41
N ARG A 174 4.11 -17.07 15.15
CA ARG A 174 4.67 -18.40 15.48
C ARG A 174 5.64 -18.38 16.67
N THR A 175 5.83 -17.23 17.29
CA THR A 175 6.65 -17.00 18.49
C THR A 175 5.76 -16.61 19.64
#